data_AF-A0AB74CP16-F1
#
_entry.id   AF-A0AB74CP16-F1
#
_cell.length_a   1.000
_cell.length_b   1.000
_cell.length_c   1.000
_cell.angle_alpha   90.00
_cell.angle_beta   90.00
_cell.angle_gamma   90.00
#
_symmetry.space_group_name_H-M   'P 1'
#
loop_
_entity.id
_entity.type
_entity.pdbx_description
1 polymer ?
#
loop_
_entity_poly.entity_id
_entity_poly.type
_entity_poly.pdbx_seq_one_letter_code
_entity_poly.pdbx_strand_id
1 'polypeptide(L)'
;MAVTLDITDQPRPTSITLENSGNARHEISNGNCQCQDSNSSSDFRGKIPRASVGDGVHKSQNEPNMTMPSNNQSAVAKSSNSNTSGEPGKFKKMGIRWAPLNIGLERRLQTFVVLCHTLTIAIFLTSFFFACAIPLSWPILLPYLIYISLFSTAATSGTLSGRCNYLRSLRIWSIYASYFPARLHRSERLLPTRKYIFGYHPHGIISHGAFAAFATEALGFSKLFPGITNTLLTLDSNFRIPFYREYALAMGVASVSRESCENLLTKGGTDGEGMGRAITIVIGGARESLDALPHTLRLVLKRRKGFIKLAIRTGADLVPVLAFGENDLYEQVRSDQHPLIHRFQMLIKHTMGFTIPLFHARGVFNYDVGLMPYRRPLNIVVGCPIEVVQQQNRDKIDDDYIDYLHAKYVQELARLWEQWKDVYARDRTSELEIVA
;
A
#
# COMPACT_ATOMS: atom_id res chain seq x y z
N MET A 1 3.94 -12.81 -20.59
CA MET A 1 4.61 -13.09 -19.30
C MET A 1 3.90 -12.30 -18.20
N ALA A 2 3.53 -12.95 -17.10
CA ALA A 2 3.09 -12.24 -15.90
C ALA A 2 4.33 -11.59 -15.25
N VAL A 3 4.22 -10.37 -14.74
CA VAL A 3 5.31 -9.71 -14.01
C VAL A 3 5.46 -10.41 -12.65
N THR A 4 6.17 -11.52 -12.70
CA THR A 4 6.92 -12.11 -11.61
C THR A 4 8.09 -11.16 -11.34
N LEU A 5 8.34 -10.82 -10.08
CA LEU A 5 9.66 -10.31 -9.69
C LEU A 5 10.64 -11.48 -9.78
N ASP A 6 11.03 -11.85 -11.01
CA ASP A 6 12.19 -12.70 -11.25
C ASP A 6 13.42 -11.79 -11.25
N ILE A 7 14.11 -11.78 -10.12
CA ILE A 7 15.49 -11.33 -10.05
C ILE A 7 16.32 -12.53 -10.53
N THR A 8 16.42 -12.71 -11.84
CA THR A 8 17.37 -13.65 -12.43
C THR A 8 18.66 -12.92 -12.76
N ASP A 9 19.72 -13.32 -12.07
CA ASP A 9 21.10 -12.97 -12.39
C ASP A 9 21.50 -13.70 -13.68
N GLN A 10 21.94 -12.96 -14.69
CA GLN A 10 22.49 -13.53 -15.92
C GLN A 10 23.80 -12.80 -16.25
N PRO A 11 24.95 -13.50 -16.29
CA PRO A 11 26.23 -12.90 -16.63
C PRO A 11 26.28 -12.59 -18.12
N ARG A 12 26.85 -11.44 -18.49
CA ARG A 12 27.20 -11.16 -19.90
C ARG A 12 28.32 -12.10 -20.34
N PRO A 13 28.31 -12.60 -21.58
CA PRO A 13 29.40 -13.39 -22.11
C PRO A 13 30.60 -12.49 -22.40
N THR A 14 31.71 -12.75 -21.71
CA THR A 14 33.03 -12.23 -22.07
C THR A 14 33.55 -13.07 -23.25
N SER A 15 33.67 -12.44 -24.41
CA SER A 15 34.38 -13.01 -25.56
C SER A 15 35.86 -13.15 -25.22
N ILE A 16 36.34 -14.40 -25.14
CA ILE A 16 37.75 -14.75 -25.05
C ILE A 16 38.31 -14.77 -26.47
N THR A 17 39.25 -13.87 -26.75
CA THR A 17 40.22 -14.03 -27.83
C THR A 17 41.51 -14.58 -27.20
N LEU A 18 41.92 -15.77 -27.66
CA LEU A 18 43.18 -16.40 -27.31
C LEU A 18 44.32 -15.69 -28.04
N GLU A 19 45.33 -15.23 -27.32
CA GLU A 19 46.70 -15.13 -27.83
C GLU A 19 47.71 -15.51 -26.74
N ASN A 20 48.63 -16.39 -27.15
CA ASN A 20 49.72 -16.99 -26.38
C ASN A 20 50.71 -15.95 -25.86
N SER A 21 51.28 -16.18 -24.66
CA SER A 21 52.73 -16.41 -24.46
C SER A 21 53.16 -16.28 -22.98
N GLY A 22 54.09 -17.14 -22.56
CA GLY A 22 55.19 -16.75 -21.66
C GLY A 22 55.09 -17.08 -20.17
N ASN A 23 55.73 -18.18 -19.79
CA ASN A 23 56.59 -18.37 -18.59
C ASN A 23 56.49 -17.38 -17.41
N ALA A 24 56.30 -17.92 -16.19
CA ALA A 24 57.36 -17.99 -15.15
C ALA A 24 56.86 -18.66 -13.86
N ARG A 25 57.78 -19.41 -13.23
CA ARG A 25 57.67 -20.13 -11.95
C ARG A 25 57.89 -19.18 -10.77
N HIS A 26 57.32 -19.50 -9.59
CA HIS A 26 57.94 -19.51 -8.24
C HIS A 26 56.83 -19.83 -7.20
N GLU A 27 56.87 -20.99 -6.53
CA GLU A 27 57.35 -21.22 -5.14
C GLU A 27 56.54 -20.46 -4.06
N ILE A 28 55.62 -21.14 -3.37
CA ILE A 28 55.77 -21.75 -2.02
C ILE A 28 56.18 -20.74 -0.93
N SER A 29 55.27 -20.47 0.02
CA SER A 29 55.58 -20.59 1.46
C SER A 29 54.31 -20.54 2.31
N ASN A 30 54.19 -21.56 3.17
CA ASN A 30 53.33 -21.64 4.33
C ASN A 30 53.65 -20.55 5.37
N GLY A 31 52.66 -20.24 6.22
CA GLY A 31 52.84 -19.41 7.40
C GLY A 31 51.64 -19.49 8.35
N ASN A 32 51.57 -20.58 9.11
CA ASN A 32 50.73 -20.72 10.30
C ASN A 32 51.17 -19.69 11.35
N CYS A 33 50.24 -19.06 12.09
CA CYS A 33 50.46 -18.72 13.49
C CYS A 33 49.14 -18.59 14.25
N GLN A 34 49.12 -19.27 15.40
CA GLN A 34 48.04 -19.46 16.37
C GLN A 34 48.25 -18.54 17.58
N CYS A 35 47.14 -18.26 18.29
CA CYS A 35 47.06 -17.89 19.72
C CYS A 35 47.65 -16.51 20.11
N GLN A 36 47.16 -15.74 21.08
CA GLN A 36 46.48 -16.09 22.33
C GLN A 36 45.87 -14.83 23.01
N ASP A 37 44.99 -15.08 23.98
CA ASP A 37 44.28 -14.13 24.85
C ASP A 37 45.16 -13.19 25.70
N SER A 38 44.62 -12.03 26.08
CA SER A 38 44.95 -11.40 27.35
C SER A 38 43.79 -10.55 27.89
N ASN A 39 43.33 -10.94 29.08
CA ASN A 39 42.51 -10.15 30.00
C ASN A 39 43.25 -8.87 30.45
N SER A 40 42.53 -7.76 30.59
CA SER A 40 42.74 -6.88 31.76
C SER A 40 41.50 -6.03 32.05
N SER A 41 41.10 -6.12 33.31
CA SER A 41 40.12 -5.32 34.04
C SER A 41 40.67 -3.94 34.39
N SER A 42 39.85 -2.89 34.35
CA SER A 42 39.92 -1.81 35.33
C SER A 42 38.60 -1.07 35.48
N ASP A 43 38.35 -0.76 36.75
CA ASP A 43 37.18 -0.26 37.45
C ASP A 43 37.10 1.28 37.31
N PHE A 44 35.92 1.86 37.09
CA PHE A 44 35.68 3.25 37.50
C PHE A 44 34.22 3.51 37.87
N ARG A 45 34.06 4.14 39.03
CA ARG A 45 32.89 4.17 39.91
C ARG A 45 32.37 5.60 40.03
N GLY A 46 31.04 5.74 40.15
CA GLY A 46 30.37 6.90 40.76
C GLY A 46 29.59 7.80 39.79
N LYS A 47 28.43 8.37 40.12
CA LYS A 47 27.64 8.45 41.36
C LYS A 47 26.20 8.83 40.94
N ILE A 48 25.20 8.22 41.59
CA ILE A 48 23.79 8.63 41.60
C ILE A 48 23.55 9.35 42.94
N PRO A 49 22.81 10.47 43.00
CA PRO A 49 22.21 10.92 44.25
C PRO A 49 20.72 10.52 44.32
N ARG A 50 20.39 9.83 45.42
CA ARG A 50 19.04 9.67 45.98
C ARG A 50 18.89 10.66 47.14
N ALA A 51 17.75 11.33 47.22
CA ALA A 51 17.22 12.01 48.40
C ALA A 51 15.70 12.13 48.19
N SER A 52 14.80 12.11 49.15
CA SER A 52 14.70 11.66 50.55
C SER A 52 13.22 11.88 50.91
N VAL A 53 12.65 11.02 51.74
CA VAL A 53 11.24 11.02 52.19
C VAL A 53 10.97 12.21 53.12
N GLY A 54 9.76 12.78 53.03
CA GLY A 54 9.20 13.73 54.00
C GLY A 54 7.67 13.73 53.94
N ASP A 55 7.05 13.37 55.06
CA ASP A 55 5.60 13.32 55.30
C ASP A 55 4.94 14.72 55.27
N GLY A 56 3.68 14.77 54.82
CA GLY A 56 2.86 15.98 54.87
C GLY A 56 1.44 15.78 54.35
N VAL A 57 0.50 15.61 55.29
CA VAL A 57 -0.96 15.54 55.10
C VAL A 57 -1.51 16.88 54.58
N HIS A 58 -2.30 16.89 53.50
CA HIS A 58 -3.55 17.69 53.37
C HIS A 58 -4.34 17.42 52.07
N LYS A 59 -5.52 16.82 52.25
CA LYS A 59 -6.84 17.05 51.60
C LYS A 59 -6.97 17.61 50.15
N SER A 60 -7.73 16.85 49.35
CA SER A 60 -8.98 17.23 48.65
C SER A 60 -8.98 17.28 47.11
N GLN A 61 -9.78 16.38 46.52
CA GLN A 61 -10.71 16.58 45.37
C GLN A 61 -10.08 16.92 43.99
N ASN A 62 -10.41 16.33 42.84
CA ASN A 62 -11.57 15.58 42.35
C ASN A 62 -11.13 14.72 41.14
N GLU A 63 -11.54 13.46 41.09
CA GLU A 63 -11.78 12.72 39.84
C GLU A 63 -13.28 12.79 39.50
N PRO A 64 -13.67 12.69 38.22
CA PRO A 64 -14.98 12.15 37.89
C PRO A 64 -14.84 10.85 37.09
N ASN A 65 -15.31 9.78 37.72
CA ASN A 65 -15.63 8.49 37.14
C ASN A 65 -16.93 8.54 36.30
N MET A 66 -17.01 7.61 35.37
CA MET A 66 -18.15 7.23 34.54
C MET A 66 -19.50 7.20 35.28
N THR A 67 -20.56 7.64 34.60
CA THR A 67 -21.95 7.24 34.90
C THR A 67 -22.75 7.06 33.61
N MET A 68 -23.40 5.89 33.49
CA MET A 68 -24.45 5.56 32.53
C MET A 68 -25.79 6.14 33.00
N PRO A 69 -26.75 6.49 32.11
CA PRO A 69 -28.13 6.69 32.52
C PRO A 69 -29.03 5.51 32.09
N SER A 70 -29.82 5.05 33.05
CA SER A 70 -30.92 4.10 32.93
C SER A 70 -32.25 4.79 32.60
N ASN A 71 -33.06 4.11 31.78
CA ASN A 71 -34.52 4.08 31.66
C ASN A 71 -35.37 5.29 32.10
N ASN A 72 -36.19 5.77 31.14
CA ASN A 72 -37.54 6.25 31.43
C ASN A 72 -38.55 5.61 30.47
N GLN A 73 -39.60 5.03 31.04
CA GLN A 73 -40.75 4.43 30.34
C GLN A 73 -41.87 5.44 30.09
N SER A 74 -42.66 5.14 29.05
CA SER A 74 -44.02 5.58 28.64
C SER A 74 -43.98 6.18 27.21
N ALA A 75 -44.81 5.80 26.25
CA ALA A 75 -46.11 5.14 26.29
C ALA A 75 -46.33 4.22 25.08
N VAL A 76 -47.23 3.26 25.30
CA VAL A 76 -47.67 2.19 24.41
C VAL A 76 -48.65 2.73 23.36
N ALA A 77 -48.46 2.36 22.09
CA ALA A 77 -49.52 2.28 21.10
C ALA A 77 -49.37 0.98 20.30
N LYS A 78 -50.22 0.00 20.64
CA LYS A 78 -50.40 -1.26 19.93
C LYS A 78 -51.13 -0.99 18.62
N SER A 79 -50.61 -1.52 17.52
CA SER A 79 -51.42 -1.88 16.35
C SER A 79 -50.89 -3.21 15.80
N SER A 80 -51.60 -4.25 16.18
CA SER A 80 -51.55 -5.59 15.61
C SER A 80 -52.14 -5.58 14.20
N ASN A 81 -51.44 -6.18 13.24
CA ASN A 81 -52.12 -6.94 12.19
C ASN A 81 -51.19 -8.02 11.65
N SER A 82 -51.44 -9.24 12.14
CA SER A 82 -51.15 -10.48 11.45
C SER A 82 -51.97 -10.54 10.16
N ASN A 83 -51.31 -10.80 9.04
CA ASN A 83 -51.92 -11.56 7.94
C ASN A 83 -50.80 -12.22 7.11
N THR A 84 -50.60 -13.49 7.41
CA THR A 84 -50.00 -14.48 6.52
C THR A 84 -50.95 -14.74 5.36
N SER A 85 -50.51 -14.44 4.14
CA SER A 85 -51.03 -15.05 2.92
C SER A 85 -49.86 -15.19 1.95
N GLY A 86 -49.39 -16.42 1.78
CA GLY A 86 -48.44 -16.77 0.74
C GLY A 86 -49.13 -16.74 -0.62
N GLU A 87 -48.47 -16.11 -1.60
CA GLU A 87 -48.69 -16.35 -3.01
C GLU A 87 -47.41 -16.10 -3.82
N PRO A 88 -47.25 -16.78 -4.97
CA PRO A 88 -45.96 -17.20 -5.49
C PRO A 88 -45.30 -16.21 -6.44
N GLY A 89 -43.98 -16.34 -6.58
CA GLY A 89 -43.26 -16.06 -7.83
C GLY A 89 -43.33 -14.63 -8.38
N LYS A 90 -42.85 -13.62 -7.63
CA LYS A 90 -42.51 -12.33 -8.26
C LYS A 90 -41.13 -12.41 -8.90
N PHE A 91 -41.11 -12.55 -10.23
CA PHE A 91 -39.96 -12.21 -11.06
C PHE A 91 -39.42 -10.84 -10.63
N LYS A 92 -38.20 -10.82 -10.10
CA LYS A 92 -37.47 -9.60 -9.76
C LYS A 92 -37.17 -8.89 -11.08
N LYS A 93 -37.97 -7.89 -11.45
CA LYS A 93 -37.67 -7.02 -12.60
C LYS A 93 -36.25 -6.47 -12.41
N MET A 94 -35.33 -6.88 -13.27
CA MET A 94 -34.01 -6.25 -13.44
C MET A 94 -34.21 -4.87 -14.08
N GLY A 95 -34.77 -3.94 -13.31
CA GLY A 95 -34.79 -2.53 -13.66
C GLY A 95 -33.57 -1.84 -13.07
N ILE A 96 -32.87 -1.05 -13.88
CA ILE A 96 -31.78 -0.19 -13.43
C ILE A 96 -32.30 0.70 -12.29
N ARG A 97 -31.73 0.56 -11.09
CA ARG A 97 -32.03 1.38 -9.92
C ARG A 97 -31.30 2.71 -10.06
N TRP A 98 -32.05 3.73 -10.46
CA TRP A 98 -31.54 5.10 -10.55
C TRP A 98 -31.31 5.70 -9.16
N ALA A 99 -30.30 6.56 -9.05
CA ALA A 99 -30.07 7.32 -7.83
C ALA A 99 -31.23 8.31 -7.61
N PRO A 100 -31.80 8.41 -6.40
CA PRO A 100 -32.84 9.40 -6.13
C PRO A 100 -32.31 10.81 -6.43
N LEU A 101 -33.13 11.65 -7.06
CA LEU A 101 -32.73 13.02 -7.42
C LEU A 101 -32.47 13.90 -6.17
N ASN A 102 -33.03 13.51 -5.01
CA ASN A 102 -32.84 14.19 -3.73
C ASN A 102 -31.68 13.60 -2.92
N ILE A 103 -30.46 13.69 -3.45
CA ILE A 103 -29.22 13.38 -2.73
C ILE A 103 -28.54 14.70 -2.36
N GLY A 104 -28.20 14.86 -1.07
CA GLY A 104 -27.52 16.04 -0.56
C GLY A 104 -26.20 16.35 -1.27
N LEU A 105 -25.87 17.65 -1.36
CA LEU A 105 -24.70 18.16 -2.09
C LEU A 105 -23.39 17.53 -1.63
N GLU A 106 -23.24 17.24 -0.34
CA GLU A 106 -22.08 16.56 0.21
C GLU A 106 -21.85 15.18 -0.43
N ARG A 107 -22.90 14.35 -0.52
CA ARG A 107 -22.79 13.03 -1.15
C ARG A 107 -22.47 13.16 -2.63
N ARG A 108 -23.02 14.15 -3.34
CA ARG A 108 -22.69 14.41 -4.74
C ARG A 108 -21.22 14.80 -4.92
N LEU A 109 -20.70 15.66 -4.04
CA LEU A 109 -19.31 16.07 -4.06
C LEU A 109 -18.37 14.89 -3.76
N GLN A 110 -18.68 14.06 -2.77
CA GLN A 110 -17.93 12.82 -2.49
C GLN A 110 -17.90 11.90 -3.72
N THR A 111 -19.05 11.68 -4.37
CA THR A 111 -19.13 10.88 -5.60
C THR A 111 -18.29 11.49 -6.71
N PHE A 112 -18.37 12.81 -6.91
CA PHE A 112 -17.59 13.51 -7.93
C PHE A 112 -16.09 13.38 -7.71
N VAL A 113 -15.61 13.58 -6.47
CA VAL A 113 -14.19 13.47 -6.13
C VAL A 113 -13.66 12.06 -6.36
N VAL A 114 -14.40 11.03 -5.92
CA VAL A 114 -14.01 9.63 -6.16
C VAL A 114 -14.06 9.28 -7.64
N LEU A 115 -15.02 9.81 -8.39
CA LEU A 115 -15.09 9.64 -9.84
C LEU A 115 -13.87 10.26 -10.53
N CYS A 116 -13.53 11.51 -10.21
CA CYS A 116 -12.35 12.19 -10.74
C CYS A 116 -11.08 11.39 -10.43
N HIS A 117 -10.94 10.86 -9.22
CA HIS A 117 -9.80 10.00 -8.86
C HIS A 117 -9.77 8.72 -9.69
N THR A 118 -10.89 8.02 -9.81
CA THR A 118 -11.01 6.78 -10.58
C THR A 118 -10.70 7.00 -12.06
N LEU A 119 -11.07 8.15 -12.60
CA LEU A 119 -10.83 8.54 -13.99
C LEU A 119 -9.55 9.36 -14.21
N THR A 120 -8.69 9.51 -13.18
CA THR A 120 -7.58 10.47 -13.25
C THR A 120 -6.63 10.19 -14.43
N ILE A 121 -6.26 8.94 -14.66
CA ILE A 121 -5.41 8.57 -15.80
C ILE A 121 -6.09 8.94 -17.13
N ALA A 122 -7.39 8.63 -17.28
CA ALA A 122 -8.15 8.95 -18.48
C ALA A 122 -8.23 10.46 -18.71
N ILE A 123 -8.50 11.24 -17.65
CA ILE A 123 -8.55 12.71 -17.71
C ILE A 123 -7.22 13.26 -18.21
N PHE A 124 -6.09 12.86 -17.60
CA PHE A 124 -4.77 13.36 -18.00
C PHE A 124 -4.37 12.94 -19.41
N LEU A 125 -4.66 11.70 -19.80
CA LEU A 125 -4.43 11.23 -21.18
C LEU A 125 -5.27 12.01 -22.19
N THR A 126 -6.55 12.24 -21.92
CA THR A 126 -7.41 13.05 -22.79
C THR A 126 -6.87 14.47 -22.91
N SER A 127 -6.46 15.10 -21.81
CA SER A 127 -5.82 16.42 -21.82
C SER A 127 -4.51 16.44 -22.63
N PHE A 128 -3.69 15.39 -22.53
CA PHE A 128 -2.47 15.25 -23.31
C PHE A 128 -2.75 15.14 -24.81
N PHE A 129 -3.65 14.25 -25.23
CA PHE A 129 -4.00 14.12 -26.65
C PHE A 129 -4.67 15.38 -27.21
N PHE A 130 -5.48 16.06 -26.38
CA PHE A 130 -6.02 17.36 -26.75
C PHE A 130 -4.92 18.41 -26.95
N ALA A 131 -3.89 18.44 -26.09
CA ALA A 131 -2.73 19.31 -26.29
C ALA A 131 -1.97 18.95 -27.57
N CYS A 132 -1.74 17.67 -27.87
CA CYS A 132 -1.13 17.22 -29.12
C CYS A 132 -1.88 17.72 -30.37
N ALA A 133 -3.21 17.80 -30.30
CA ALA A 133 -4.04 18.27 -31.41
C ALA A 133 -3.92 19.78 -31.68
N ILE A 134 -3.28 20.54 -30.78
CA ILE A 134 -3.07 21.99 -30.91
C ILE A 134 -1.61 22.25 -31.27
N PRO A 135 -1.27 22.61 -32.53
CA PRO A 135 0.12 22.83 -32.95
C PRO A 135 0.87 23.91 -32.15
N LEU A 136 0.15 24.89 -31.61
CA LEU A 136 0.71 25.93 -30.74
C LEU A 136 1.32 25.37 -29.44
N SER A 137 0.92 24.17 -29.00
CA SER A 137 1.48 23.54 -27.80
C SER A 137 2.81 22.82 -28.06
N TRP A 138 3.13 22.49 -29.32
CA TRP A 138 4.24 21.63 -29.69
C TRP A 138 5.62 22.14 -29.26
N PRO A 139 5.92 23.46 -29.29
CA PRO A 139 7.20 23.98 -28.79
C PRO A 139 7.46 23.66 -27.32
N ILE A 140 6.42 23.45 -26.51
CA ILE A 140 6.53 23.03 -25.10
C ILE A 140 6.45 21.51 -25.00
N LEU A 141 5.53 20.89 -25.76
CA LEU A 141 5.23 19.48 -25.67
C LEU A 141 6.38 18.58 -26.13
N LEU A 142 7.07 18.94 -27.23
CA LEU A 142 8.17 18.13 -27.76
C LEU A 142 9.38 18.09 -26.81
N PRO A 143 9.91 19.23 -26.30
CA PRO A 143 10.96 19.19 -25.28
C PRO A 143 10.53 18.45 -24.01
N TYR A 144 9.28 18.61 -23.58
CA TYR A 144 8.73 17.89 -22.43
C TYR A 144 8.74 16.38 -22.65
N LEU A 145 8.27 15.89 -23.80
CA LEU A 145 8.27 14.45 -24.14
C LEU A 145 9.69 13.87 -24.23
N ILE A 146 10.63 14.63 -24.82
CA ILE A 146 12.05 14.26 -24.86
C ILE A 146 12.62 14.16 -23.45
N TYR A 147 12.34 15.15 -22.60
CA TYR A 147 12.80 15.19 -21.21
C TYR A 147 12.30 13.97 -20.41
N ILE A 148 10.99 13.71 -20.42
CA ILE A 148 10.43 12.61 -19.63
C ILE A 148 10.90 11.24 -20.13
N SER A 149 11.19 11.10 -21.43
CA SER A 149 11.54 9.81 -22.03
C SER A 149 13.03 9.48 -21.90
N LEU A 150 13.92 10.48 -22.00
CA LEU A 150 15.36 10.27 -22.09
C LEU A 150 16.13 10.66 -20.81
N PHE A 151 15.62 11.63 -20.04
CA PHE A 151 16.41 12.27 -18.97
C PHE A 151 15.80 12.11 -17.58
N SER A 152 14.49 11.96 -17.47
CA SER A 152 13.81 12.02 -16.19
C SER A 152 13.94 10.72 -15.37
N THR A 153 14.69 10.78 -14.27
CA THR A 153 14.78 9.73 -13.23
C THR A 153 13.91 10.00 -12.00
N ALA A 154 13.01 11.00 -12.05
CA ALA A 154 12.28 11.47 -10.88
C ALA A 154 11.44 10.40 -10.15
N ALA A 155 11.02 9.35 -10.87
CA ALA A 155 10.20 8.26 -10.31
C ALA A 155 11.03 7.21 -9.55
N THR A 156 12.34 7.18 -9.74
CA THR A 156 13.26 6.18 -9.16
C THR A 156 14.38 6.80 -8.33
N SER A 157 14.61 8.11 -8.40
CA SER A 157 15.78 8.78 -7.79
C SER A 157 15.88 8.66 -6.27
N GLY A 158 14.75 8.50 -5.57
CA GLY A 158 14.65 8.50 -4.10
C GLY A 158 14.60 9.89 -3.45
N THR A 159 14.75 10.96 -4.23
CA THR A 159 14.85 12.33 -3.68
C THR A 159 13.49 12.91 -3.25
N LEU A 160 12.39 12.42 -3.83
CA LEU A 160 11.04 12.97 -3.69
C LEU A 160 10.93 14.46 -4.10
N SER A 161 11.77 14.92 -5.03
CA SER A 161 11.79 16.33 -5.45
C SER A 161 10.47 16.84 -6.03
N GLY A 162 9.68 15.96 -6.65
CA GLY A 162 8.36 16.29 -7.20
C GLY A 162 7.25 16.36 -6.16
N ARG A 163 7.45 15.87 -4.92
CA ARG A 163 6.40 15.72 -3.92
C ARG A 163 5.90 17.07 -3.42
N CYS A 164 4.58 17.25 -3.41
CA CYS A 164 3.91 18.43 -2.89
C CYS A 164 3.03 18.08 -1.68
N ASN A 165 3.50 18.43 -0.47
CA ASN A 165 2.75 18.15 0.77
C ASN A 165 1.45 18.96 0.87
N TYR A 166 1.40 20.17 0.28
CA TYR A 166 0.17 20.96 0.20
C TYR A 166 -0.91 20.25 -0.63
N LEU A 167 -0.54 19.71 -1.80
CA LEU A 167 -1.46 18.95 -2.63
C LEU A 167 -2.03 17.75 -1.86
N ARG A 168 -1.17 17.01 -1.15
CA ARG A 168 -1.57 15.84 -0.34
C ARG A 168 -2.47 16.17 0.86
N SER A 169 -2.44 17.41 1.35
CA SER A 169 -3.22 17.87 2.51
C SER A 169 -4.50 18.63 2.14
N LEU A 170 -4.80 18.76 0.85
CA LEU A 170 -6.04 19.40 0.39
C LEU A 170 -7.28 18.71 0.97
N ARG A 171 -8.28 19.53 1.34
CA ARG A 171 -9.56 19.08 1.92
C ARG A 171 -10.36 18.14 0.99
N ILE A 172 -10.06 18.16 -0.31
CA ILE A 172 -10.63 17.21 -1.28
C ILE A 172 -10.36 15.75 -0.88
N TRP A 173 -9.23 15.45 -0.25
CA TRP A 173 -8.91 14.10 0.19
C TRP A 173 -9.70 13.66 1.42
N SER A 174 -10.06 14.59 2.32
CA SER A 174 -11.02 14.30 3.39
C SER A 174 -12.41 13.97 2.85
N ILE A 175 -12.83 14.65 1.78
CA ILE A 175 -14.08 14.34 1.06
C ILE A 175 -14.00 12.95 0.42
N TYR A 176 -12.88 12.63 -0.25
CA TYR A 176 -12.61 11.31 -0.81
C TYR A 176 -12.70 10.21 0.26
N ALA A 177 -12.01 10.36 1.39
CA ALA A 177 -12.03 9.39 2.48
C ALA A 177 -13.43 9.23 3.10
N SER A 178 -14.23 10.31 3.15
CA SER A 178 -15.60 10.29 3.66
C SER A 178 -16.59 9.56 2.74
N TYR A 179 -16.23 9.31 1.48
CA TYR A 179 -17.03 8.45 0.60
C TYR A 179 -17.06 6.98 1.09
N PHE A 180 -15.93 6.52 1.64
CA PHE A 180 -15.70 5.14 2.12
C PHE A 180 -15.73 5.01 3.65
N PRO A 181 -16.27 5.98 4.38
CA PRO A 181 -15.98 6.17 5.80
C PRO A 181 -14.59 5.70 6.29
N ALA A 182 -13.52 6.03 5.56
CA ALA A 182 -12.22 5.39 5.74
C ALA A 182 -11.54 5.78 7.07
N ARG A 183 -10.83 4.84 7.68
CA ARG A 183 -10.06 5.00 8.94
C ARG A 183 -8.72 4.29 8.85
N LEU A 184 -7.70 4.92 9.43
CA LEU A 184 -6.35 4.37 9.55
C LEU A 184 -6.04 4.15 11.04
N HIS A 185 -5.65 2.93 11.36
CA HIS A 185 -5.35 2.46 12.72
C HIS A 185 -3.91 1.97 12.79
N ARG A 186 -3.31 2.06 13.97
CA ARG A 186 -1.94 1.62 14.21
C ARG A 186 -1.87 0.80 15.49
N SER A 187 -1.30 -0.39 15.40
CA SER A 187 -1.14 -1.31 16.54
C SER A 187 -0.02 -0.85 17.48
N GLU A 188 1.10 -0.36 16.92
CA GLU A 188 2.28 0.01 17.69
C GLU A 188 2.95 1.29 17.19
N ARG A 189 3.60 2.03 18.07
CA ARG A 189 4.36 3.22 17.69
C ARG A 189 5.59 2.83 16.88
N LEU A 190 5.71 3.42 15.68
CA LEU A 190 6.91 3.31 14.85
C LEU A 190 7.89 4.44 15.18
N LEU A 191 9.18 4.10 15.24
CA LEU A 191 10.27 5.03 15.54
C LEU A 191 10.73 5.74 14.25
N PRO A 192 10.87 7.08 14.25
CA PRO A 192 11.33 7.81 13.07
C PRO A 192 12.82 7.58 12.75
N THR A 193 13.55 6.86 13.60
CA THR A 193 14.97 6.48 13.41
C THR A 193 15.13 5.14 12.69
N ARG A 194 14.04 4.56 12.19
CA ARG A 194 14.02 3.31 11.41
C ARG A 194 13.50 3.56 10.00
N LYS A 195 13.74 2.58 9.13
CA LYS A 195 13.22 2.50 7.76
C LYS A 195 12.08 1.49 7.74
N TYR A 196 11.05 1.71 6.92
CA TYR A 196 9.89 0.83 6.90
C TYR A 196 9.42 0.44 5.50
N ILE A 197 9.01 -0.82 5.36
CA ILE A 197 8.24 -1.31 4.22
C ILE A 197 6.85 -1.68 4.74
N PHE A 198 5.86 -0.82 4.48
CA PHE A 198 4.46 -1.15 4.70
C PHE A 198 3.99 -2.07 3.57
N GLY A 199 3.68 -3.32 3.90
CA GLY A 199 3.07 -4.25 2.95
C GLY A 199 1.55 -4.21 3.09
N TYR A 200 0.88 -3.62 2.10
CA TYR A 200 -0.57 -3.40 2.09
C TYR A 200 -1.31 -4.58 1.48
N HIS A 201 -2.36 -5.03 2.17
CA HIS A 201 -3.22 -6.14 1.79
C HIS A 201 -4.70 -5.85 2.13
N PRO A 202 -5.67 -6.29 1.32
CA PRO A 202 -5.50 -6.76 -0.06
C PRO A 202 -5.35 -5.57 -1.00
N HIS A 203 -4.97 -5.81 -2.25
CA HIS A 203 -4.94 -4.81 -3.32
C HIS A 203 -6.35 -4.28 -3.63
N GLY A 204 -7.36 -5.14 -3.56
CA GLY A 204 -8.66 -4.87 -4.17
C GLY A 204 -8.49 -4.54 -5.66
N ILE A 205 -9.42 -3.79 -6.23
CA ILE A 205 -9.34 -3.46 -7.66
C ILE A 205 -8.38 -2.29 -7.93
N ILE A 206 -8.53 -1.18 -7.19
CA ILE A 206 -7.78 0.08 -7.39
C ILE A 206 -6.99 0.50 -6.13
N SER A 207 -7.10 -0.24 -5.01
CA SER A 207 -6.46 0.09 -3.74
C SER A 207 -6.82 1.50 -3.21
N HIS A 208 -8.12 1.80 -3.12
CA HIS A 208 -8.61 3.09 -2.64
C HIS A 208 -8.16 3.38 -1.20
N GLY A 209 -8.13 2.35 -0.35
CA GLY A 209 -7.64 2.49 1.03
C GLY A 209 -6.16 2.81 1.07
N ALA A 210 -5.35 2.18 0.20
CA ALA A 210 -3.91 2.47 0.11
C ALA A 210 -3.67 3.93 -0.29
N PHE A 211 -4.40 4.42 -1.30
CA PHE A 211 -4.30 5.81 -1.71
C PHE A 211 -4.73 6.78 -0.58
N ALA A 212 -5.88 6.55 0.04
CA ALA A 212 -6.38 7.39 1.13
C ALA A 212 -5.41 7.46 2.31
N ALA A 213 -4.87 6.32 2.74
CA ALA A 213 -4.00 6.23 3.92
C ALA A 213 -2.56 6.65 3.68
N PHE A 214 -1.99 6.32 2.51
CA PHE A 214 -0.53 6.35 2.31
C PHE A 214 -0.06 7.38 1.28
N ALA A 215 -0.93 7.80 0.34
CA ALA A 215 -0.63 8.84 -0.63
C ALA A 215 -1.14 10.23 -0.23
N THR A 216 -2.16 10.31 0.62
CA THR A 216 -2.77 11.59 1.05
C THR A 216 -2.67 11.77 2.57
N GLU A 217 -2.96 12.98 3.06
CA GLU A 217 -3.12 13.24 4.50
C GLU A 217 -4.58 13.12 4.97
N ALA A 218 -5.48 12.56 4.15
CA ALA A 218 -6.92 12.45 4.47
C ALA A 218 -7.20 11.74 5.80
N LEU A 219 -6.41 10.69 6.09
CA LEU A 219 -6.54 9.87 7.28
C LEU A 219 -5.51 10.25 8.36
N GLY A 220 -4.79 11.36 8.18
CA GLY A 220 -3.83 11.88 9.15
C GLY A 220 -2.57 11.03 9.32
N PHE A 221 -2.01 10.49 8.22
CA PHE A 221 -0.81 9.65 8.26
C PHE A 221 0.32 10.30 9.07
N SER A 222 0.66 11.55 8.78
CA SER A 222 1.73 12.29 9.49
C SER A 222 1.48 12.46 10.99
N LYS A 223 0.23 12.50 11.43
CA LYS A 223 -0.14 12.54 12.86
C LYS A 223 0.00 11.17 13.52
N LEU A 224 -0.36 10.12 12.80
CA LEU A 224 -0.30 8.75 13.30
C LEU A 224 1.13 8.17 13.26
N PHE A 225 1.98 8.64 12.35
CA PHE A 225 3.37 8.22 12.17
C PHE A 225 4.31 9.43 12.13
N PRO A 226 4.47 10.14 13.27
CA PRO A 226 5.25 11.37 13.31
C PRO A 226 6.71 11.12 12.96
N GLY A 227 7.28 11.97 12.10
CA GLY A 227 8.67 11.86 11.62
C GLY A 227 8.89 10.81 10.54
N ILE A 228 7.85 10.08 10.11
CA ILE A 228 7.95 9.10 9.01
C ILE A 228 7.38 9.71 7.72
N THR A 229 8.21 9.74 6.68
CA THR A 229 7.81 10.14 5.33
C THR A 229 7.56 8.89 4.48
N ASN A 230 6.29 8.58 4.26
CA ASN A 230 5.89 7.45 3.43
C ASN A 230 5.69 7.81 1.95
N THR A 231 6.07 6.88 1.07
CA THR A 231 5.87 6.92 -0.38
C THR A 231 5.05 5.70 -0.82
N LEU A 232 3.84 5.92 -1.36
CA LEU A 232 3.06 4.84 -1.98
C LEU A 232 3.67 4.47 -3.33
N LEU A 233 3.80 3.18 -3.60
CA LEU A 233 4.44 2.68 -4.81
C LEU A 233 3.43 2.11 -5.80
N THR A 234 3.65 2.39 -7.09
CA THR A 234 2.81 1.91 -8.20
C THR A 234 3.66 1.45 -9.38
N LEU A 235 3.02 0.85 -10.39
CA LEU A 235 3.66 0.39 -11.62
C LEU A 235 4.51 1.48 -12.29
N ASP A 236 5.70 1.11 -12.75
CA ASP A 236 6.65 2.00 -13.44
C ASP A 236 6.04 2.69 -14.67
N SER A 237 5.17 1.98 -15.39
CA SER A 237 4.46 2.48 -16.58
C SER A 237 3.66 3.76 -16.32
N ASN A 238 3.17 3.97 -15.09
CA ASN A 238 2.45 5.19 -14.72
C ASN A 238 3.31 6.44 -14.90
N PHE A 239 4.62 6.32 -14.73
CA PHE A 239 5.57 7.43 -14.86
C PHE A 239 6.05 7.63 -16.30
N ARG A 240 5.46 6.92 -17.26
CA ARG A 240 5.64 7.17 -18.71
C ARG A 240 4.43 7.85 -19.34
N ILE A 241 3.34 8.00 -18.58
CA ILE A 241 2.12 8.64 -19.02
C ILE A 241 2.27 10.17 -18.86
N PRO A 242 2.27 10.94 -19.96
CA PRO A 242 2.35 12.40 -19.91
C PRO A 242 1.24 13.01 -19.04
N PHE A 243 1.57 14.09 -18.32
CA PHE A 243 0.72 14.83 -17.38
C PHE A 243 0.29 14.06 -16.13
N TYR A 244 -0.10 12.78 -16.26
CA TYR A 244 -0.41 11.93 -15.11
C TYR A 244 0.81 11.69 -14.23
N ARG A 245 1.99 11.54 -14.86
CA ARG A 245 3.28 11.40 -14.18
C ARG A 245 3.51 12.52 -13.17
N GLU A 246 3.30 13.77 -13.58
CA GLU A 246 3.55 14.95 -12.76
C GLU A 246 2.58 14.97 -11.58
N TYR A 247 1.32 14.63 -11.82
CA TYR A 247 0.34 14.46 -10.76
C TYR A 247 0.74 13.37 -9.76
N ALA A 248 1.14 12.18 -10.23
CA ALA A 248 1.55 11.07 -9.38
C ALA A 248 2.78 11.43 -8.52
N LEU A 249 3.80 12.06 -9.12
CA LEU A 249 4.98 12.55 -8.41
C LEU A 249 4.63 13.65 -7.40
N ALA A 250 3.72 14.56 -7.76
CA ALA A 250 3.22 15.60 -6.86
C ALA A 250 2.48 15.03 -5.64
N MET A 251 1.74 13.92 -5.81
CA MET A 251 1.14 13.17 -4.70
C MET A 251 2.19 12.43 -3.85
N GLY A 252 3.47 12.43 -4.25
CA GLY A 252 4.53 11.69 -3.60
C GLY A 252 4.42 10.18 -3.80
N VAL A 253 3.89 9.76 -4.95
CA VAL A 253 3.85 8.36 -5.40
C VAL A 253 5.12 8.10 -6.25
N ALA A 254 5.68 6.90 -6.16
CA ALA A 254 6.90 6.52 -6.90
C ALA A 254 6.80 5.13 -7.56
N SER A 255 7.81 4.77 -8.34
CA SER A 255 7.88 3.47 -9.02
C SER A 255 8.11 2.34 -8.01
N VAL A 256 7.43 1.21 -8.18
CA VAL A 256 7.64 -0.03 -7.41
C VAL A 256 8.85 -0.84 -7.90
N SER A 257 9.65 -0.30 -8.83
CA SER A 257 10.89 -0.94 -9.27
C SER A 257 11.86 -1.12 -8.10
N ARG A 258 12.69 -2.17 -8.16
CA ARG A 258 13.69 -2.46 -7.12
C ARG A 258 14.62 -1.26 -6.88
N GLU A 259 15.10 -0.64 -7.96
CA GLU A 259 15.98 0.54 -7.89
C GLU A 259 15.32 1.70 -7.14
N SER A 260 14.07 2.02 -7.48
CA SER A 260 13.29 3.06 -6.80
C SER A 260 13.13 2.76 -5.30
N CYS A 261 12.76 1.52 -4.98
CA CYS A 261 12.57 1.11 -3.60
C CYS A 261 13.86 1.22 -2.78
N GLU A 262 14.98 0.75 -3.32
CA GLU A 262 16.29 0.87 -2.68
C GLU A 262 16.64 2.36 -2.49
N ASN A 263 16.57 3.17 -3.55
CA ASN A 263 16.87 4.61 -3.48
C ASN A 263 15.98 5.36 -2.46
N LEU A 264 14.69 5.03 -2.36
CA LEU A 264 13.78 5.65 -1.40
C LEU A 264 14.11 5.28 0.05
N LEU A 265 14.63 4.08 0.28
CA LEU A 265 14.99 3.57 1.59
C LEU A 265 16.43 3.88 1.98
N THR A 266 17.29 4.30 1.05
CA THR A 266 18.71 4.59 1.34
C THR A 266 19.10 6.04 1.06
N LYS A 267 18.15 6.92 0.74
CA LYS A 267 18.43 8.35 0.48
C LYS A 267 17.47 9.29 1.19
N GLY A 268 18.00 10.40 1.66
CA GLY A 268 17.24 11.40 2.41
C GLY A 268 16.89 10.89 3.79
N GLY A 269 15.71 11.23 4.31
CA GLY A 269 15.42 10.96 5.72
C GLY A 269 16.19 11.90 6.65
N THR A 270 16.12 11.68 7.96
CA THR A 270 16.71 12.57 8.96
C THR A 270 18.23 12.50 9.03
N ASP A 271 18.82 11.39 8.58
CA ASP A 271 20.26 11.11 8.58
C ASP A 271 20.89 11.17 7.18
N GLY A 272 20.09 11.44 6.13
CA GLY A 272 20.54 11.40 4.73
C GLY A 272 20.58 9.99 4.11
N GLU A 273 20.51 8.94 4.93
CA GLU A 273 20.66 7.53 4.57
C GLU A 273 19.36 6.72 4.74
N GLY A 274 18.23 7.41 4.88
CA GLY A 274 16.89 6.86 4.84
C GLY A 274 16.16 6.75 6.19
N MET A 275 16.73 7.17 7.33
CA MET A 275 15.97 7.17 8.59
C MET A 275 14.70 7.99 8.48
N GLY A 276 13.58 7.41 8.92
CA GLY A 276 12.26 8.02 8.81
C GLY A 276 11.66 7.91 7.41
N ARG A 277 12.32 7.23 6.45
CA ARG A 277 11.70 6.85 5.19
C ARG A 277 10.84 5.61 5.36
N ALA A 278 9.71 5.63 4.68
CA ALA A 278 8.91 4.43 4.47
C ALA A 278 8.43 4.33 3.03
N ILE A 279 8.23 3.11 2.58
CA ILE A 279 7.54 2.82 1.32
C ILE A 279 6.33 1.94 1.60
N THR A 280 5.25 2.15 0.85
CA THR A 280 4.08 1.27 0.88
C THR A 280 4.00 0.50 -0.42
N ILE A 281 4.01 -0.83 -0.32
CA ILE A 281 3.89 -1.74 -1.46
C ILE A 281 2.58 -2.52 -1.30
N VAL A 282 1.74 -2.50 -2.33
CA VAL A 282 0.59 -3.39 -2.42
C VAL A 282 1.05 -4.75 -2.93
N ILE A 283 1.25 -5.71 -2.02
CA ILE A 283 2.08 -6.89 -2.26
C ILE A 283 1.44 -7.87 -3.26
N GLY A 284 0.12 -8.11 -3.15
CA GLY A 284 -0.59 -9.02 -4.04
C GLY A 284 -0.62 -8.56 -5.50
N GLY A 285 -0.57 -7.24 -5.71
CA GLY A 285 -0.49 -6.61 -7.01
C GLY A 285 -1.65 -6.97 -7.94
N ALA A 286 -1.39 -6.92 -9.25
CA ALA A 286 -2.38 -7.21 -10.28
C ALA A 286 -2.97 -8.63 -10.23
N ARG A 287 -2.29 -9.60 -9.60
CA ARG A 287 -2.84 -10.96 -9.48
C ARG A 287 -3.95 -11.01 -8.44
N GLU A 288 -3.73 -10.38 -7.29
CA GLU A 288 -4.73 -10.29 -6.24
C GLU A 288 -5.94 -9.45 -6.66
N SER A 289 -5.74 -8.41 -7.47
CA SER A 289 -6.84 -7.59 -8.00
C SER A 289 -7.77 -8.34 -8.96
N LEU A 290 -7.27 -9.39 -9.63
CA LEU A 290 -8.08 -10.27 -10.50
C LEU A 290 -8.91 -11.30 -9.74
N ASP A 291 -8.60 -11.52 -8.46
CA ASP A 291 -9.29 -12.46 -7.57
C ASP A 291 -10.05 -11.72 -6.43
N ALA A 292 -10.23 -10.40 -6.57
CA ALA A 292 -10.86 -9.54 -5.58
C ALA A 292 -12.39 -9.76 -5.55
N LEU A 293 -12.83 -10.63 -4.64
CA LEU A 293 -14.23 -10.94 -4.42
C LEU A 293 -14.73 -10.31 -3.12
N PRO A 294 -15.91 -9.65 -3.12
CA PRO A 294 -16.52 -9.14 -1.92
C PRO A 294 -16.65 -10.22 -0.83
N HIS A 295 -16.53 -9.80 0.43
CA HIS A 295 -16.69 -10.62 1.63
C HIS A 295 -15.67 -11.76 1.76
N THR A 296 -14.58 -11.72 0.99
CA THR A 296 -13.47 -12.67 1.06
C THR A 296 -12.14 -11.93 1.19
N LEU A 297 -11.16 -12.60 1.80
CA LEU A 297 -9.82 -12.06 1.95
C LEU A 297 -8.78 -13.12 1.57
N ARG A 298 -8.45 -13.16 0.27
CA ARG A 298 -7.48 -14.10 -0.31
C ARG A 298 -6.24 -13.32 -0.71
N LEU A 299 -5.14 -13.55 0.00
CA LEU A 299 -3.90 -12.78 -0.18
C LEU A 299 -2.89 -13.55 -1.02
N VAL A 300 -2.48 -12.97 -2.15
CA VAL A 300 -1.44 -13.53 -3.03
C VAL A 300 -0.08 -13.22 -2.42
N LEU A 301 0.33 -14.04 -1.45
CA LEU A 301 1.51 -13.78 -0.63
C LEU A 301 2.44 -15.00 -0.46
N LYS A 302 1.95 -16.24 -0.64
CA LYS A 302 2.69 -17.47 -0.32
C LYS A 302 4.07 -17.55 -1.00
N ARG A 303 4.19 -17.04 -2.24
CA ARG A 303 5.43 -17.04 -3.02
C ARG A 303 6.07 -15.65 -3.17
N ARG A 304 5.45 -14.60 -2.62
CA ARG A 304 5.93 -13.21 -2.76
C ARG A 304 6.98 -12.90 -1.69
N LYS A 305 8.24 -13.24 -1.97
CA LYS A 305 9.38 -12.98 -1.06
C LYS A 305 10.25 -11.77 -1.47
N GLY A 306 9.94 -11.11 -2.60
CA GLY A 306 10.75 -10.02 -3.13
C GLY A 306 10.86 -8.80 -2.20
N PHE A 307 9.78 -8.43 -1.51
CA PHE A 307 9.80 -7.32 -0.55
C PHE A 307 10.57 -7.66 0.73
N ILE A 308 10.62 -8.95 1.12
CA ILE A 308 11.47 -9.44 2.22
C ILE A 308 12.95 -9.29 1.84
N LYS A 309 13.33 -9.73 0.64
CA LYS A 309 14.70 -9.55 0.11
C LYS A 309 15.11 -8.08 0.07
N LEU A 310 14.18 -7.20 -0.32
CA LEU A 310 14.40 -5.75 -0.30
C LEU A 310 14.59 -5.21 1.12
N ALA A 311 13.76 -5.65 2.09
CA ALA A 311 13.87 -5.29 3.50
C ALA A 311 15.25 -5.63 4.06
N ILE A 312 15.72 -6.87 3.83
CA ILE A 312 17.03 -7.36 4.28
C ILE A 312 18.16 -6.53 3.67
N ARG A 313 18.08 -6.17 2.38
CA ARG A 313 19.12 -5.37 1.70
C ARG A 313 19.21 -3.95 2.23
N THR A 314 18.06 -3.36 2.58
CA THR A 314 17.96 -1.96 2.96
C THR A 314 17.96 -1.76 4.48
N GLY A 315 17.82 -2.81 5.27
CA GLY A 315 17.65 -2.73 6.72
C GLY A 315 16.32 -2.07 7.13
N ALA A 316 15.30 -2.19 6.28
CA ALA A 316 13.97 -1.65 6.55
C ALA A 316 13.10 -2.69 7.25
N ASP A 317 12.40 -2.28 8.31
CA ASP A 317 11.48 -3.14 9.04
C ASP A 317 10.23 -3.39 8.21
N LEU A 318 9.72 -4.62 8.30
CA LEU A 318 8.53 -5.03 7.60
C LEU A 318 7.31 -4.71 8.45
N VAL A 319 6.36 -3.96 7.91
CA VAL A 319 5.14 -3.59 8.63
C VAL A 319 3.93 -4.14 7.86
N PRO A 320 3.29 -5.22 8.33
CA PRO A 320 2.06 -5.72 7.73
C PRO A 320 0.92 -4.70 7.88
N VAL A 321 0.16 -4.49 6.81
CA VAL A 321 -1.02 -3.63 6.80
C VAL A 321 -2.20 -4.41 6.22
N LEU A 322 -3.28 -4.49 6.98
CA LEU A 322 -4.51 -5.20 6.59
C LEU A 322 -5.67 -4.21 6.46
N ALA A 323 -6.28 -4.15 5.28
CA ALA A 323 -7.39 -3.27 4.94
C ALA A 323 -8.70 -4.04 4.81
N PHE A 324 -9.55 -3.89 5.81
CA PHE A 324 -10.90 -4.44 5.83
C PHE A 324 -11.83 -3.59 4.96
N GLY A 325 -12.60 -4.26 4.09
CA GLY A 325 -13.57 -3.63 3.18
C GLY A 325 -13.04 -3.29 1.78
N GLU A 326 -11.74 -3.45 1.52
CA GLU A 326 -11.13 -3.08 0.23
C GLU A 326 -11.69 -3.90 -0.95
N ASN A 327 -11.86 -5.22 -0.77
CA ASN A 327 -12.47 -6.09 -1.78
C ASN A 327 -13.97 -5.85 -1.97
N ASP A 328 -14.62 -5.18 -1.02
CA ASP A 328 -16.06 -4.95 -1.03
C ASP A 328 -16.46 -3.72 -1.87
N LEU A 329 -15.47 -2.94 -2.31
CA LEU A 329 -15.68 -1.71 -3.07
C LEU A 329 -16.19 -1.96 -4.49
N TYR A 330 -16.03 -3.16 -5.04
CA TYR A 330 -16.41 -3.49 -6.40
C TYR A 330 -16.96 -4.91 -6.50
N GLU A 331 -17.80 -5.16 -7.50
CA GLU A 331 -18.16 -6.52 -7.89
C GLU A 331 -17.35 -6.93 -9.13
N GLN A 332 -16.51 -7.93 -8.96
CA GLN A 332 -15.71 -8.45 -10.04
C GLN A 332 -16.55 -9.38 -10.93
N VAL A 333 -16.52 -9.14 -12.24
CA VAL A 333 -17.11 -10.06 -13.20
C VAL A 333 -16.08 -11.15 -13.46
N ARG A 334 -16.40 -12.40 -13.14
CA ARG A 334 -15.48 -13.51 -13.39
C ARG A 334 -15.31 -13.69 -14.90
N SER A 335 -14.08 -13.50 -15.39
CA SER A 335 -13.74 -13.56 -16.82
C SER A 335 -13.93 -14.96 -17.44
N ASP A 336 -14.03 -16.02 -16.62
CA ASP A 336 -14.30 -17.40 -17.07
C ASP A 336 -15.66 -17.55 -17.75
N GLN A 337 -16.57 -16.60 -17.58
CA GLN A 337 -17.87 -16.57 -18.23
C GLN A 337 -17.86 -15.88 -19.60
N HIS A 338 -16.75 -15.23 -20.01
CA HIS A 338 -16.70 -14.44 -21.25
C HIS A 338 -15.39 -14.63 -22.05
N PRO A 339 -15.35 -15.56 -23.03
CA PRO A 339 -14.14 -15.91 -23.79
C PRO A 339 -13.51 -14.76 -24.60
N LEU A 340 -14.32 -13.87 -25.18
CA LEU A 340 -13.85 -12.73 -25.99
C LEU A 340 -13.12 -11.69 -25.14
N ILE A 341 -13.71 -11.45 -23.98
CA ILE A 341 -13.21 -10.53 -22.98
C ILE A 341 -11.87 -11.02 -22.40
N HIS A 342 -11.78 -12.32 -22.09
CA HIS A 342 -10.53 -12.95 -21.66
C HIS A 342 -9.42 -12.82 -22.72
N ARG A 343 -9.74 -12.97 -24.02
CA ARG A 343 -8.78 -12.76 -25.12
C ARG A 343 -8.27 -11.33 -25.19
N PHE A 344 -9.15 -10.33 -25.01
CA PHE A 344 -8.75 -8.92 -24.96
C PHE A 344 -7.87 -8.60 -23.74
N GLN A 345 -8.23 -9.13 -22.56
CA GLN A 345 -7.38 -9.00 -21.36
C GLN A 345 -5.99 -9.62 -21.58
N MET A 346 -5.92 -10.78 -22.24
CA MET A 346 -4.65 -11.43 -22.56
C MET A 346 -3.83 -10.64 -23.59
N LEU A 347 -4.47 -9.95 -24.55
CA LEU A 347 -3.80 -9.04 -25.46
C LEU A 347 -3.23 -7.83 -24.71
N ILE A 348 -4.01 -7.14 -23.87
CA ILE A 348 -3.52 -6.02 -23.05
C ILE A 348 -2.39 -6.48 -22.13
N LYS A 349 -2.52 -7.66 -21.49
CA LYS A 349 -1.45 -8.25 -20.69
C LYS A 349 -0.17 -8.46 -21.50
N HIS A 350 -0.30 -8.91 -22.74
CA HIS A 350 0.83 -9.16 -23.63
C HIS A 350 1.50 -7.87 -24.10
N THR A 351 0.71 -6.81 -24.35
CA THR A 351 1.21 -5.52 -24.86
C THR A 351 1.71 -4.59 -23.76
N MET A 352 1.03 -4.55 -22.60
CA MET A 352 1.27 -3.58 -21.53
C MET A 352 1.86 -4.20 -20.24
N GLY A 353 1.98 -5.53 -20.16
CA GLY A 353 2.58 -6.22 -19.01
C GLY A 353 1.68 -6.34 -17.78
N PHE A 354 0.48 -5.75 -17.80
CA PHE A 354 -0.53 -5.87 -16.75
C PHE A 354 -1.93 -6.13 -17.34
N THR A 355 -2.78 -6.84 -16.61
CA THR A 355 -4.19 -7.07 -16.96
C THR A 355 -5.06 -6.00 -16.32
N ILE A 356 -6.02 -5.47 -17.08
CA ILE A 356 -7.08 -4.64 -16.51
C ILE A 356 -8.16 -5.59 -15.96
N PRO A 357 -8.41 -5.64 -14.64
CA PRO A 357 -9.52 -6.40 -14.09
C PRO A 357 -10.82 -5.85 -14.66
N LEU A 358 -11.76 -6.72 -14.98
CA LEU A 358 -13.09 -6.32 -15.42
C LEU A 358 -14.00 -6.36 -14.23
N PHE A 359 -14.52 -5.20 -13.89
CA PHE A 359 -15.36 -5.02 -12.73
C PHE A 359 -16.51 -4.13 -13.10
N HIS A 360 -17.62 -4.34 -12.41
CA HIS A 360 -18.73 -3.43 -12.41
C HIS A 360 -18.97 -2.99 -10.96
N ALA A 361 -19.30 -1.72 -10.81
CA ALA A 361 -19.88 -1.21 -9.59
C ALA A 361 -20.97 -0.22 -10.00
N ARG A 362 -21.08 0.93 -9.37
CA ARG A 362 -22.17 1.88 -9.64
C ARG A 362 -21.85 2.73 -10.86
N GLY A 363 -22.89 3.11 -11.61
CA GLY A 363 -22.84 4.22 -12.56
C GLY A 363 -22.80 5.57 -11.85
N VAL A 364 -22.43 6.63 -12.58
CA VAL A 364 -22.55 8.01 -12.08
C VAL A 364 -24.02 8.37 -11.80
N PHE A 365 -24.94 7.79 -12.58
CA PHE A 365 -26.39 8.05 -12.51
C PHE A 365 -27.22 6.82 -12.12
N ASN A 366 -26.62 5.62 -12.08
CA ASN A 366 -27.33 4.38 -11.75
C ASN A 366 -26.55 3.52 -10.73
N TYR A 367 -27.22 2.54 -10.15
CA TYR A 367 -26.64 1.73 -9.07
C TYR A 367 -26.17 0.34 -9.48
N ASP A 368 -26.34 -0.03 -10.75
CA ASP A 368 -26.15 -1.42 -11.20
C ASP A 368 -25.04 -1.58 -12.26
N VAL A 369 -24.57 -0.51 -12.95
CA VAL A 369 -23.47 -0.61 -13.93
C VAL A 369 -22.63 0.67 -14.01
N GLY A 370 -21.35 0.61 -13.61
CA GLY A 370 -20.34 1.63 -13.90
C GLY A 370 -19.01 1.46 -13.16
N LEU A 371 -18.17 2.51 -13.21
CA LEU A 371 -16.81 2.51 -12.66
C LEU A 371 -16.73 3.02 -11.21
N MET A 372 -17.84 3.48 -10.62
CA MET A 372 -17.84 4.06 -9.27
C MET A 372 -17.87 2.98 -8.19
N PRO A 373 -16.93 2.97 -7.25
CA PRO A 373 -16.92 1.98 -6.18
C PRO A 373 -18.14 2.09 -5.27
N TYR A 374 -18.52 1.01 -4.61
CA TYR A 374 -19.53 1.02 -3.57
C TYR A 374 -19.07 1.84 -2.36
N ARG A 375 -20.02 2.54 -1.72
CA ARG A 375 -19.79 3.29 -0.48
C ARG A 375 -19.82 2.33 0.70
N ARG A 376 -18.67 1.69 0.96
CA ARG A 376 -18.51 0.76 2.08
C ARG A 376 -17.37 1.23 3.00
N PRO A 377 -17.44 0.95 4.31
CA PRO A 377 -16.38 1.29 5.26
C PRO A 377 -15.02 0.69 4.87
N LEU A 378 -13.96 1.48 4.98
CA LEU A 378 -12.57 1.01 4.88
C LEU A 378 -11.85 1.18 6.22
N ASN A 379 -11.40 0.09 6.82
CA ASN A 379 -10.61 0.11 8.05
C ASN A 379 -9.23 -0.47 7.76
N ILE A 380 -8.22 0.40 7.78
CA ILE A 380 -6.85 0.04 7.44
C ILE A 380 -6.06 -0.07 8.74
N VAL A 381 -5.62 -1.27 9.08
CA VAL A 381 -4.93 -1.56 10.34
C VAL A 381 -3.46 -1.84 10.04
N VAL A 382 -2.60 -0.97 10.57
CA VAL A 382 -1.14 -1.14 10.53
C VAL A 382 -0.71 -2.00 11.73
N GLY A 383 -0.03 -3.12 11.44
CA GLY A 383 0.47 -4.08 12.42
C GLY A 383 1.75 -3.66 13.13
N CYS A 384 2.27 -4.58 13.93
CA CYS A 384 3.56 -4.44 14.60
C CYS A 384 4.71 -4.54 13.59
N PRO A 385 5.78 -3.75 13.76
CA PRO A 385 6.96 -3.87 12.91
C PRO A 385 7.69 -5.18 13.19
N ILE A 386 8.14 -5.84 12.13
CA ILE A 386 9.03 -7.00 12.20
C ILE A 386 10.42 -6.48 11.92
N GLU A 387 11.27 -6.53 12.96
CA GLU A 387 12.63 -6.03 12.88
C GLU A 387 13.47 -6.84 11.89
N VAL A 388 14.17 -6.12 11.02
CA VAL A 388 15.06 -6.71 10.02
C VAL A 388 16.50 -6.31 10.29
N VAL A 389 17.37 -7.31 10.38
CA VAL A 389 18.82 -7.13 10.44
C VAL A 389 19.34 -7.06 9.02
N GLN A 390 20.00 -5.95 8.68
CA GLN A 390 20.54 -5.74 7.35
C GLN A 390 21.70 -6.70 7.08
N GLN A 391 21.67 -7.39 5.94
CA GLN A 391 22.79 -8.22 5.47
C GLN A 391 23.58 -7.46 4.40
N GLN A 392 24.88 -7.29 4.64
CA GLN A 392 25.79 -6.49 3.78
C GLN A 392 26.05 -7.14 2.42
N ASN A 393 26.07 -8.48 2.34
CA ASN A 393 26.34 -9.18 1.10
C ASN A 393 25.06 -9.36 0.26
N ARG A 394 24.94 -8.59 -0.82
CA ARG A 394 23.76 -8.56 -1.71
C ARG A 394 23.47 -9.88 -2.43
N ASP A 395 24.49 -10.72 -2.59
CA ASP A 395 24.48 -11.92 -3.45
C ASP A 395 24.31 -13.22 -2.64
N LYS A 396 24.33 -13.13 -1.31
CA LYS A 396 24.13 -14.25 -0.39
C LYS A 396 23.16 -13.88 0.72
N ILE A 397 21.93 -13.53 0.34
CA ILE A 397 20.86 -13.45 1.32
C ILE A 397 20.47 -14.88 1.67
N ASP A 398 20.52 -15.20 2.95
CA ASP A 398 20.13 -16.51 3.46
C ASP A 398 18.63 -16.78 3.23
N ASP A 399 18.32 -17.87 2.52
CA ASP A 399 16.94 -18.28 2.23
C ASP A 399 16.18 -18.66 3.50
N ASP A 400 16.85 -19.22 4.51
CA ASP A 400 16.22 -19.55 5.80
C ASP A 400 15.79 -18.28 6.54
N TYR A 401 16.60 -17.22 6.48
CA TYR A 401 16.25 -15.92 7.06
C TYR A 401 15.10 -15.23 6.31
N ILE A 402 15.08 -15.33 4.97
CA ILE A 402 13.94 -14.85 4.17
C ILE A 402 12.65 -15.56 4.58
N ASP A 403 12.71 -16.87 4.74
CA ASP A 403 11.54 -17.70 5.04
C ASP A 403 11.06 -17.47 6.47
N TYR A 404 11.99 -17.28 7.40
CA TYR A 404 11.70 -16.86 8.76
C TYR A 404 10.95 -15.51 8.82
N LEU A 405 11.47 -14.49 8.13
CA LEU A 405 10.84 -13.16 8.10
C LEU A 405 9.48 -13.20 7.39
N HIS A 406 9.37 -13.96 6.29
CA HIS A 406 8.10 -14.15 5.59
C HIS A 406 7.07 -14.85 6.46
N ALA A 407 7.46 -15.89 7.21
CA ALA A 407 6.59 -16.58 8.15
C ALA A 407 6.11 -15.66 9.28
N LYS A 408 7.01 -14.84 9.87
CA LYS A 408 6.64 -13.81 10.84
C LYS A 408 5.67 -12.78 10.26
N TYR A 409 5.89 -12.37 9.01
CA TYR A 409 5.03 -11.42 8.31
C TYR A 409 3.62 -11.98 8.11
N VAL A 410 3.50 -13.25 7.68
CA VAL A 410 2.22 -13.94 7.56
C VAL A 410 1.54 -14.13 8.92
N GLN A 411 2.30 -14.49 9.96
CA GLN A 411 1.78 -14.65 11.31
C GLN A 411 1.19 -13.35 11.85
N GLU A 412 1.84 -12.21 11.62
CA GLU A 412 1.34 -10.91 12.04
C GLU A 412 0.08 -10.50 11.24
N LEU A 413 -0.02 -10.81 9.95
CA LEU A 413 -1.27 -10.64 9.19
C LEU A 413 -2.41 -11.49 9.77
N ALA A 414 -2.13 -12.76 10.11
CA ALA A 414 -3.10 -13.63 10.74
C ALA A 414 -3.53 -13.09 12.11
N ARG A 415 -2.59 -12.56 12.90
CA ARG A 415 -2.89 -11.91 14.19
C ARG A 415 -3.82 -10.70 14.01
N LEU A 416 -3.54 -9.83 13.03
CA LEU A 416 -4.40 -8.69 12.70
C LEU A 416 -5.80 -9.13 12.27
N TRP A 417 -5.88 -10.18 11.46
CA TRP A 417 -7.15 -10.76 11.04
C TRP A 417 -7.95 -11.27 12.25
N GLU A 418 -7.37 -12.14 13.07
CA GLU A 418 -8.04 -12.68 14.26
C GLU A 418 -8.50 -11.60 15.22
N GLN A 419 -7.70 -10.55 15.42
CA GLN A 419 -8.06 -9.46 16.33
C GLN A 419 -9.25 -8.62 15.83
N TRP A 420 -9.41 -8.44 14.52
CA TRP A 420 -10.32 -7.43 13.97
C TRP A 420 -11.43 -7.97 13.08
N LYS A 421 -11.40 -9.25 12.68
CA LYS A 421 -12.38 -9.84 11.75
C LYS A 421 -13.82 -9.74 12.24
N ASP A 422 -14.07 -9.90 13.54
CA ASP A 422 -15.44 -9.82 14.09
C ASP A 422 -15.93 -8.38 14.23
N VAL A 423 -15.04 -7.39 14.17
CA VAL A 423 -15.40 -5.97 14.20
C VAL A 423 -15.63 -5.44 12.80
N TYR A 424 -14.68 -5.69 11.89
CA TYR A 424 -14.63 -5.04 10.56
C TYR A 424 -15.01 -5.96 9.39
N ALA A 425 -15.05 -7.29 9.57
CA ALA A 425 -15.44 -8.27 8.55
C ALA A 425 -16.60 -9.16 9.05
N ARG A 426 -17.68 -8.52 9.52
CA ARG A 426 -18.87 -9.21 10.05
C ARG A 426 -19.59 -10.04 9.01
N ASP A 427 -19.64 -9.54 7.77
CA ASP A 427 -20.33 -10.17 6.65
C ASP A 427 -19.40 -11.11 5.84
N ARG A 428 -18.29 -11.57 6.44
CA ARG A 428 -17.32 -12.43 5.75
C ARG A 428 -17.94 -13.77 5.37
N THR A 429 -17.53 -14.28 4.21
CA THR A 429 -17.95 -15.60 3.69
C THR A 429 -16.86 -16.66 3.81
N SER A 430 -15.62 -16.23 4.04
CA SER A 430 -14.47 -17.09 4.28
C SER A 430 -13.53 -16.45 5.32
N GLU A 431 -12.66 -17.27 5.90
CA GLU A 431 -11.54 -16.77 6.69
C GLU A 431 -10.40 -16.27 5.78
N LEU A 432 -9.37 -15.66 6.37
CA LEU A 432 -8.16 -15.22 5.67
C LEU A 432 -7.47 -16.42 4.98
N GLU A 433 -7.25 -16.32 3.67
CA GLU A 433 -6.52 -17.32 2.89
C GLU A 433 -5.20 -16.75 2.35
N ILE A 434 -4.10 -17.48 2.53
CA ILE A 434 -2.81 -17.14 1.91
C ILE A 434 -2.59 -18.02 0.68
N VAL A 435 -2.62 -17.42 -0.51
CA VAL A 435 -2.54 -18.11 -1.81
C VAL A 435 -1.24 -17.82 -2.55
N ALA A 436 -0.95 -18.63 -3.58
CA ALA A 436 0.32 -18.70 -4.31
C ALA A 436 0.43 -17.77 -5.51
#